data_AF-A0A377WDN5-F1
#
_entry.id   AF-A0A377WDN5-F1
#
_cell.length_a   1.000
_cell.length_b   1.000
_cell.length_c   1.000
_cell.angle_alpha   90.00
_cell.angle_beta   90.00
_cell.angle_gamma   90.00
#
_symmetry.space_group_name_H-M   'P 1'
#
loop_
_entity.id
_entity.type
_entity.pdbx_description
1 polymer ?
#
loop_
_entity_poly.entity_id
_entity_poly.type
_entity_poly.pdbx_seq_one_letter_code
_entity_poly.pdbx_strand_id
1 'polypeptide(L)'
;MPLQQRIRQQLFFWLPAGIFTSLLATWLLLRLLRHLRSPRNSMLDALNSEAIQVHYQPIISLQDGKIAGAEALARWQQPDGTFLSPDIFIPLAEQTGLITQLTEDIVRKIFTDSRSLAAAAAGSAHIHQPVGR
;
A
#
# COMPACT_ATOMS: atom_id res chain seq x y z
N MET A 1 -47.02 -28.31 36.60
CA MET A 1 -46.47 -26.93 36.73
C MET A 1 -46.38 -26.26 35.35
N PRO A 2 -47.39 -25.49 34.91
CA PRO A 2 -47.46 -24.90 33.55
C PRO A 2 -46.59 -23.63 33.35
N LEU A 3 -45.95 -23.13 34.41
CA LEU A 3 -45.13 -21.92 34.37
C LEU A 3 -43.83 -22.07 33.55
N GLN A 4 -43.29 -23.29 33.43
CA GLN A 4 -42.05 -23.52 32.67
C GLN A 4 -42.24 -23.46 31.15
N GLN A 5 -43.45 -23.73 30.63
CA GLN A 5 -43.69 -23.75 29.18
C GLN A 5 -43.77 -22.33 28.57
N ARG A 6 -44.29 -21.34 29.33
CA ARG A 6 -44.39 -19.95 28.84
C ARG A 6 -43.03 -19.25 28.72
N ILE A 7 -42.14 -19.45 29.69
CA ILE A 7 -40.80 -18.84 29.71
C ILE A 7 -39.95 -19.35 28.53
N ARG A 8 -40.05 -20.65 28.22
CA ARG A 8 -39.30 -21.27 27.12
C ARG A 8 -39.76 -20.81 25.73
N GLN A 9 -41.06 -20.53 25.57
CA GLN A 9 -41.63 -19.98 24.33
C GLN A 9 -41.28 -18.50 24.13
N GLN A 10 -41.29 -17.68 25.19
CA GLN A 10 -40.89 -16.27 25.10
C GLN A 10 -39.38 -16.12 24.81
N LEU A 11 -38.52 -16.95 25.42
CA LEU A 11 -37.08 -16.93 25.14
C LEU A 11 -36.76 -17.23 23.66
N PHE A 12 -37.51 -18.13 23.03
CA PHE A 12 -37.26 -18.54 21.64
C PHE A 12 -37.53 -17.44 20.61
N PHE A 13 -38.48 -16.53 20.90
CA PHE A 13 -38.79 -15.39 20.02
C PHE A 13 -37.86 -14.20 20.23
N TRP A 14 -37.41 -13.95 21.48
CA TRP A 14 -36.59 -12.78 21.81
C TRP A 14 -35.07 -12.99 21.62
N LEU A 15 -34.59 -14.24 21.69
CA LEU A 15 -33.19 -14.59 21.40
C LEU A 15 -32.74 -14.20 19.97
N PRO A 16 -33.44 -14.58 18.89
CA PRO A 16 -33.02 -14.22 17.54
C PRO A 16 -33.13 -12.71 17.29
N ALA A 17 -34.13 -12.05 17.87
CA ALA A 17 -34.27 -10.60 17.77
C ALA A 17 -33.07 -9.86 18.39
N GLY A 18 -32.58 -10.29 19.55
CA GLY A 18 -31.39 -9.72 20.19
C GLY A 18 -30.09 -9.97 19.40
N ILE A 19 -29.96 -11.15 18.81
CA ILE A 19 -28.82 -11.46 17.92
C ILE A 19 -28.87 -10.55 16.68
N PHE A 20 -30.05 -10.37 16.07
CA PHE A 20 -30.19 -9.51 14.90
C PHE A 20 -29.88 -8.03 15.21
N THR A 21 -30.38 -7.50 16.33
CA THR A 21 -30.08 -6.10 16.71
C THR A 21 -28.61 -5.91 17.05
N SER A 22 -27.99 -6.87 17.73
CA SER A 22 -26.56 -6.84 18.02
C SER A 22 -25.73 -6.94 16.74
N LEU A 23 -26.05 -7.87 15.83
CA LEU A 23 -25.37 -8.01 14.54
C LEU A 23 -25.53 -6.74 13.68
N LEU A 24 -26.72 -6.16 13.64
CA LEU A 24 -26.99 -4.94 12.87
C LEU A 24 -26.25 -3.73 13.48
N ALA A 25 -26.28 -3.58 14.80
CA ALA A 25 -25.58 -2.51 15.51
C ALA A 25 -24.06 -2.65 15.35
N THR A 26 -23.50 -3.86 15.50
CA THR A 26 -22.09 -4.14 15.29
C THR A 26 -21.69 -3.90 13.84
N TRP A 27 -22.49 -4.34 12.87
CA TRP A 27 -22.24 -4.09 11.44
C TRP A 27 -22.26 -2.59 11.12
N LEU A 28 -23.24 -1.85 11.64
CA LEU A 28 -23.36 -0.40 11.45
C LEU A 28 -22.19 0.35 12.13
N LEU A 29 -21.81 -0.05 13.34
CA LEU A 29 -20.67 0.50 14.06
C LEU A 29 -19.37 0.27 13.28
N LEU A 30 -19.11 -0.97 12.83
CA LEU A 30 -17.94 -1.28 12.00
C LEU A 30 -17.95 -0.50 10.68
N ARG A 31 -19.12 -0.30 10.07
CA ARG A 31 -19.29 0.49 8.85
C ARG A 31 -18.97 1.97 9.06
N LEU A 32 -19.44 2.56 10.15
CA LEU A 32 -19.16 3.95 10.53
C LEU A 32 -17.67 4.13 10.86
N LEU A 33 -17.08 3.23 11.65
CA LEU A 33 -15.67 3.28 11.99
C LEU A 33 -14.75 3.16 10.77
N ARG A 34 -15.10 2.34 9.77
CA ARG A 34 -14.34 2.23 8.52
C ARG A 34 -14.40 3.50 7.67
N HIS A 35 -15.53 4.21 7.67
CA HIS A 35 -15.68 5.48 6.95
C HIS A 35 -14.94 6.65 7.61
N LEU A 36 -14.60 6.54 8.90
CA LEU A 36 -13.91 7.59 9.64
C LEU A 36 -12.38 7.55 9.49
N ARG A 37 -11.80 6.57 8.78
CA ARG A 37 -10.35 6.63 8.48
C ARG A 37 -10.10 7.82 7.56
N SER A 38 -9.45 8.86 8.09
CA SER A 38 -9.09 10.02 7.30
C SER A 38 -8.15 9.58 6.18
N PRO A 39 -8.38 10.01 4.92
CA PRO A 39 -7.49 9.70 3.80
C PRO A 39 -6.02 10.05 4.09
N ARG A 40 -5.82 11.12 4.87
CA ARG A 40 -4.52 11.54 5.39
C ARG A 40 -3.84 10.49 6.27
N ASN A 41 -4.57 9.90 7.22
CA ASN A 41 -3.97 8.88 8.11
C ASN A 41 -3.61 7.63 7.32
N SER A 42 -4.46 7.20 6.37
CA SER A 42 -4.13 6.07 5.49
C SER A 42 -2.87 6.33 4.66
N MET A 43 -2.64 7.56 4.21
CA MET A 43 -1.42 7.91 3.49
C MET A 43 -0.19 8.00 4.41
N LEU A 44 -0.33 8.58 5.61
CA LEU A 44 0.75 8.58 6.61
C LEU A 44 1.16 7.16 7.00
N ASP A 45 0.20 6.27 7.21
CA ASP A 45 0.46 4.86 7.50
C ASP A 45 1.26 4.21 6.37
N ALA A 46 0.93 4.51 5.11
CA ALA A 46 1.63 3.98 3.94
C ALA A 46 3.07 4.52 3.79
N LEU A 47 3.28 5.81 4.09
CA LEU A 47 4.63 6.40 4.12
C LEU A 47 5.49 5.73 5.20
N ASN A 48 4.94 5.57 6.41
CA ASN A 48 5.65 4.98 7.55
C ASN A 48 5.91 3.47 7.40
N SER A 49 5.09 2.75 6.64
CA SER A 49 5.22 1.30 6.42
C SER A 49 6.01 0.93 5.17
N GLU A 50 6.64 1.91 4.50
CA GLU A 50 7.35 1.73 3.23
C GLU A 50 6.49 1.10 2.11
N ALA A 51 5.16 1.16 2.22
CA ALA A 51 4.22 0.57 1.25
C ALA A 51 4.30 1.22 -0.14
N ILE A 52 4.92 2.40 -0.24
CA ILE A 52 5.19 3.09 -1.50
C ILE A 52 6.59 2.70 -1.98
N GLN A 53 6.64 1.93 -3.07
CA GLN A 53 7.86 1.44 -3.69
C GLN A 53 8.22 2.25 -4.94
N VAL A 54 9.49 2.18 -5.34
CA VAL A 54 9.99 2.82 -6.57
C VAL A 54 10.24 1.73 -7.60
N HIS A 55 9.63 1.88 -8.78
CA HIS A 55 9.87 1.03 -9.94
C HIS A 55 10.64 1.82 -10.99
N TYR A 56 11.52 1.15 -11.74
CA TYR A 56 12.35 1.80 -12.76
C TYR A 56 11.95 1.37 -14.16
N GLN A 57 11.58 2.34 -15.00
CA GLN A 57 11.31 2.09 -16.41
C GLN A 57 12.51 2.56 -17.25
N PRO A 58 13.17 1.67 -18.03
CA PRO A 58 14.34 2.04 -18.81
C PRO A 58 13.97 3.00 -19.95
N ILE A 59 14.79 4.02 -20.14
CA ILE A 59 14.73 4.95 -21.26
C ILE A 59 15.79 4.53 -22.27
N ILE A 60 15.38 4.19 -23.49
CA ILE A 60 16.27 3.69 -24.55
C ILE A 60 16.56 4.83 -25.54
N SER A 61 17.83 5.06 -25.82
CA SER A 61 18.28 5.95 -26.89
C SER A 61 17.93 5.37 -28.24
N LEU A 62 17.20 6.14 -29.06
CA LEU A 62 16.81 5.72 -30.41
C LEU A 62 17.98 5.72 -31.40
N GLN A 63 19.08 6.41 -31.08
CA GLN A 63 20.22 6.52 -32.00
C GLN A 63 21.09 5.26 -32.01
N ASP A 64 21.29 4.65 -30.84
CA ASP A 64 22.22 3.53 -30.66
C ASP A 64 21.61 2.34 -29.90
N GLY A 65 20.33 2.41 -29.53
CA GLY A 65 19.61 1.32 -28.85
C GLY A 65 20.07 1.06 -27.42
N LYS A 66 20.90 1.94 -26.85
CA LYS A 66 21.45 1.76 -25.50
C LYS A 66 20.52 2.38 -24.44
N ILE A 67 20.63 1.87 -23.21
CA ILE A 67 19.96 2.47 -22.06
C ILE A 67 20.58 3.85 -21.80
N ALA A 68 19.77 4.89 -21.96
CA ALA A 68 20.16 6.28 -21.68
C ALA A 68 19.91 6.66 -20.21
N GLY A 69 18.97 5.99 -19.56
CA GLY A 69 18.62 6.21 -18.16
C GLY A 69 17.42 5.36 -17.74
N ALA A 70 16.82 5.71 -16.60
CA ALA A 70 15.58 5.11 -16.15
C ALA A 70 14.68 6.16 -15.48
N GLU A 71 13.37 6.06 -15.72
CA GLU A 71 12.35 6.83 -15.03
C GLU A 71 11.96 6.12 -13.73
N ALA A 72 11.95 6.85 -12.62
CA ALA A 72 11.54 6.35 -11.31
C ALA A 72 10.04 6.60 -11.10
N LEU A 73 9.27 5.52 -10.98
CA LEU A 73 7.82 5.53 -10.88
C LEU A 73 7.38 5.05 -9.50
N ALA A 74 6.69 5.90 -8.76
CA ALA A 74 6.11 5.53 -7.48
C ALA A 74 4.95 4.52 -7.66
N ARG A 75 4.92 3.51 -6.80
CA ARG A 75 3.88 2.47 -6.78
C ARG A 75 3.47 2.22 -5.34
N TRP A 76 2.21 2.51 -5.03
CA TRP A 76 1.69 2.25 -3.68
C TRP A 76 1.02 0.88 -3.66
N GLN A 77 1.67 -0.08 -2.99
CA GLN A 77 1.13 -1.41 -2.77
C GLN A 77 0.08 -1.39 -1.65
N GLN A 78 -1.12 -1.87 -1.96
CA GLN A 78 -2.19 -2.03 -0.99
C GLN A 78 -2.03 -3.34 -0.21
N PRO A 79 -2.66 -3.48 0.98
CA PRO A 79 -2.57 -4.70 1.79
C PRO A 79 -3.08 -5.97 1.10
N ASP A 80 -3.94 -5.83 0.09
CA ASP A 80 -4.46 -6.93 -0.74
C ASP A 80 -3.50 -7.34 -1.88
N GLY A 81 -2.34 -6.68 -1.99
CA GLY A 81 -1.33 -6.92 -3.01
C GLY A 81 -1.53 -6.14 -4.32
N THR A 82 -2.61 -5.37 -4.45
CA THR A 82 -2.84 -4.53 -5.64
C THR A 82 -2.00 -3.25 -5.59
N PHE A 83 -1.81 -2.61 -6.74
CA PHE A 83 -1.14 -1.30 -6.82
C PHE A 83 -2.15 -0.19 -7.04
N LEU A 84 -2.10 0.84 -6.20
CA LEU A 84 -2.87 2.05 -6.36
C LEU A 84 -2.17 2.98 -7.37
N SER A 85 -2.94 3.48 -8.35
CA SER A 85 -2.40 4.37 -9.39
C SER A 85 -1.87 5.69 -8.79
N PRO A 86 -0.73 6.22 -9.28
CA PRO A 86 -0.26 7.57 -8.97
C PRO A 86 -1.33 8.65 -9.13
N ASP A 87 -2.20 8.52 -10.14
CA ASP A 87 -3.28 9.48 -10.39
C ASP A 87 -4.29 9.56 -9.24
N ILE A 88 -4.31 8.57 -8.35
CA ILE A 88 -5.18 8.54 -7.17
C ILE A 88 -4.45 9.10 -5.95
N PHE A 89 -3.23 8.65 -5.69
CA PHE A 89 -2.54 9.00 -4.44
C PHE A 89 -1.71 10.28 -4.50
N ILE A 90 -1.30 10.75 -5.68
CA ILE A 90 -0.61 12.03 -5.83
C ILE A 90 -1.54 13.20 -5.49
N PRO A 91 -2.78 13.29 -6.02
CA PRO A 91 -3.71 14.34 -5.59
C PRO A 91 -4.02 14.27 -4.10
N LEU A 92 -4.09 13.06 -3.52
CA LEU A 92 -4.26 12.88 -2.08
C LEU A 92 -3.05 13.43 -1.30
N ALA A 93 -1.83 13.18 -1.76
CA ALA A 93 -0.59 13.73 -1.19
C ALA A 93 -0.59 15.26 -1.20
N GLU A 94 -1.01 15.86 -2.30
CA GLU A 94 -1.09 17.32 -2.46
C GLU A 94 -2.14 17.92 -1.51
N GLN A 95 -3.37 17.38 -1.52
CA GLN A 95 -4.48 17.86 -0.68
C GLN A 95 -4.19 17.74 0.82
N THR A 96 -3.41 16.73 1.21
CA THR A 96 -3.05 16.48 2.62
C THR A 96 -1.74 17.14 3.05
N GLY A 97 -1.02 17.80 2.13
CA GLY A 97 0.27 18.43 2.36
C GLY A 97 1.43 17.43 2.55
N LEU A 98 1.24 16.16 2.19
CA LEU A 98 2.22 15.08 2.34
C LEU A 98 3.11 14.89 1.10
N ILE A 99 2.86 15.62 0.01
CA ILE A 99 3.61 15.50 -1.24
C ILE A 99 5.12 15.73 -1.07
N THR A 100 5.52 16.67 -0.23
CA THR A 100 6.94 16.93 0.05
C THR A 100 7.59 15.73 0.74
N GLN A 101 6.95 15.19 1.78
CA GLN A 101 7.45 14.03 2.51
C GLN A 101 7.55 12.79 1.59
N LEU A 102 6.51 12.56 0.78
CA LEU A 102 6.51 11.50 -0.22
C LEU A 102 7.69 11.64 -1.20
N THR A 103 7.94 12.86 -1.67
CA THR A 103 9.04 13.14 -2.61
C THR A 103 10.40 12.88 -1.97
N GLU A 104 10.61 13.34 -0.74
CA GLU A 104 11.86 13.11 0.01
C GLU A 104 12.13 11.62 0.21
N ASP A 105 11.09 10.84 0.56
CA ASP A 105 11.19 9.40 0.74
C ASP A 105 11.54 8.68 -0.57
N ILE A 106 10.91 9.06 -1.68
CA ILE A 106 11.21 8.51 -3.01
C ILE A 106 12.64 8.83 -3.41
N VAL A 107 13.08 10.08 -3.27
CA VAL A 107 14.44 10.52 -3.62
C VAL A 107 15.48 9.77 -2.78
N ARG A 108 15.24 9.62 -1.47
CA ARG A 108 16.10 8.82 -0.59
C ARG A 108 16.23 7.38 -1.07
N LYS A 109 15.12 6.74 -1.45
CA LYS A 109 15.12 5.37 -1.99
C LYS A 109 15.96 5.29 -3.27
N ILE A 110 15.79 6.23 -4.20
CA ILE A 110 16.58 6.28 -5.44
C ILE A 110 18.08 6.39 -5.18
N PHE A 111 18.52 7.20 -4.22
CA PHE A 111 19.93 7.29 -3.87
C PHE A 111 20.49 6.00 -3.26
N THR A 112 19.70 5.30 -2.45
CA THR A 112 20.08 3.98 -1.92
C THR A 112 20.18 2.95 -3.04
N ASP A 113 19.18 2.89 -3.91
CA ASP A 113 19.10 1.91 -5.00
C ASP A 113 20.23 2.11 -6.01
N SER A 114 20.47 3.34 -6.45
CA SER A 114 21.56 3.69 -7.38
C SER A 114 22.94 3.29 -6.83
N ARG A 115 23.17 3.43 -5.53
CA ARG A 115 24.41 2.97 -4.89
C ARG A 115 24.54 1.45 -4.93
N SER A 116 23.45 0.72 -4.66
CA SER A 116 23.44 -0.74 -4.71
C SER A 116 23.71 -1.27 -6.13
N LEU A 117 23.11 -0.63 -7.14
CA LEU A 117 23.31 -0.94 -8.56
C LEU A 117 24.75 -0.64 -9.00
N ALA A 118 25.32 0.48 -8.57
CA ALA A 118 26.71 0.82 -8.86
C ALA A 118 27.68 -0.20 -8.24
N ALA A 119 27.42 -0.64 -7.01
CA ALA A 119 28.23 -1.67 -6.35
C ALA A 119 28.11 -3.04 -7.06
N ALA A 120 26.91 -3.44 -7.47
CA ALA A 120 26.68 -4.67 -8.21
C ALA A 120 27.34 -4.65 -9.62
N ALA A 121 27.30 -3.50 -10.30
CA ALA A 121 27.97 -3.30 -11.59
C ALA A 121 29.50 -3.34 -11.44
N ALA A 122 30.05 -2.69 -10.41
CA ALA A 122 31.49 -2.73 -10.11
C ALA A 122 31.98 -4.14 -9.77
N GLY A 123 31.18 -4.91 -9.02
CA GLY A 123 31.46 -6.33 -8.72
C GLY A 123 31.40 -7.22 -9.96
N SER A 124 30.44 -6.98 -10.85
CA SER A 124 30.29 -7.75 -12.11
C SER A 124 31.39 -7.44 -13.13
N ALA A 125 31.87 -6.20 -13.18
CA ALA A 125 32.98 -5.79 -14.05
C ALA A 125 34.31 -6.46 -13.66
N HIS A 126 34.49 -6.88 -12.40
CA HIS A 126 35.69 -7.58 -11.96
C HIS A 126 35.73 -9.06 -12.39
N ILE A 127 34.60 -9.65 -12.79
CA ILE A 127 34.49 -11.07 -13.19
C ILE A 127 34.71 -11.24 -14.70
N HIS A 128 34.69 -10.16 -15.49
CA HIS A 128 34.91 -10.20 -16.93
C HIS A 128 36.32 -9.71 -17.33
N GLN A 129 37.34 -10.35 -16.75
CA GLN A 129 38.70 -10.28 -17.31
C GLN A 129 38.75 -11.20 -18.54
N PRO A 130 39.19 -10.73 -19.73
CA PRO A 130 39.28 -11.58 -20.90
C PRO A 130 40.30 -12.68 -20.62
N VAL A 131 39.82 -13.93 -20.59
CA VAL A 131 40.71 -15.10 -20.70
C VAL A 131 41.34 -15.00 -22.08
N GLY A 132 42.65 -14.78 -22.09
CA GLY A 132 43.38 -14.39 -23.29
C GLY A 132 43.26 -15.35 -24.46
N ARG A 133 43.44 -14.79 -25.65
CA ARG A 133 44.53 -15.14 -26.58
C ARG A 133 44.73 -14.00 -27.58
#